data_AF-A0A8S2Q9L6-F1
#
_entry.id   AF-A0A8S2Q9L6-F1
#
_cell.length_a   1.000
_cell.length_b   1.000
_cell.length_c   1.000
_cell.angle_alpha   90.00
_cell.angle_beta   90.00
_cell.angle_gamma   90.00
#
_symmetry.space_group_name_H-M   'P 1'
#
loop_
_entity.id
_entity.type
_entity.pdbx_description
1 polymer ?
#
loop_
_entity_poly.entity_id
_entity_poly.type
_entity_poly.pdbx_seq_one_letter_code
_entity_poly.pdbx_strand_id
1 'polypeptide(L)'
;MISKSFIKLILKNPRKFHLLLALEALTPSKSWVAVFPAIAGIAAIIGLAIWKRTLIKRWWIRLRNQNTGQPAVERNLAVYEIQEQRRKPLSDYINMTNENMKTIHAEYQELETISPQYRQSSYESEYASFNRYNNIPARELWSATAVRLTDLHRTYDYINANEIHGLGSKNRYIACQGPLANTCEDFWDMIIQYG
;
A
#
# COMPACT_ATOMS: atom_id res chain seq x y z
N MET A 1 11.59 40.86 48.51
CA MET A 1 11.97 41.33 49.86
C MET A 1 10.79 41.08 50.80
N ILE A 2 10.89 40.15 51.74
CA ILE A 2 9.77 39.76 52.62
C ILE A 2 9.72 40.71 53.82
N SER A 3 8.55 41.31 54.07
CA SER A 3 8.32 42.28 55.14
C SER A 3 8.35 41.62 56.54
N LYS A 4 8.90 42.33 57.54
CA LYS A 4 8.97 41.89 58.95
C LYS A 4 7.59 41.55 59.55
N SER A 5 6.52 42.13 59.01
CA SER A 5 5.13 41.82 59.40
C SER A 5 4.69 40.41 58.95
N PHE A 6 5.23 39.91 57.83
CA PHE A 6 4.93 38.58 57.30
C PHE A 6 5.54 37.47 58.16
N ILE A 7 6.78 37.68 58.65
CA ILE A 7 7.47 36.75 59.55
C ILE A 7 6.74 36.63 60.90
N LYS A 8 6.22 37.75 61.44
CA LYS A 8 5.40 37.75 62.66
C LYS A 8 4.07 37.00 62.51
N LEU A 9 3.49 36.98 61.31
CA LEU A 9 2.25 36.26 61.02
C LEU A 9 2.48 34.74 60.96
N ILE A 10 3.62 34.30 60.42
CA ILE A 10 4.03 32.89 60.33
C ILE A 10 4.26 32.28 61.72
N LEU A 11 4.91 33.01 62.63
CA LEU A 11 5.22 32.53 63.98
C LEU A 11 3.97 32.40 64.88
N LYS A 12 2.89 33.12 64.57
CA LYS A 12 1.70 33.17 65.43
C LYS A 12 0.68 32.06 65.16
N ASN A 13 0.79 31.34 64.04
CA ASN A 13 -0.20 30.30 63.68
C ASN A 13 0.38 29.21 62.75
N PRO A 14 1.23 28.30 63.28
CA PRO A 14 1.96 27.30 62.47
C PRO A 14 1.03 26.32 61.74
N ARG A 15 -0.19 26.10 62.23
CA ARG A 15 -1.18 25.23 61.59
C ARG A 15 -1.79 25.81 60.30
N LYS A 16 -1.76 27.14 60.11
CA LYS A 16 -2.22 27.79 58.88
C LYS A 16 -1.14 27.84 57.79
N PHE A 17 0.11 27.54 58.13
CA PHE A 17 1.23 27.57 57.20
C PHE A 17 1.12 26.48 56.12
N HIS A 18 0.69 25.27 56.50
CA HIS A 18 0.44 24.18 55.55
C HIS A 18 -0.71 24.50 54.59
N LEU A 19 -1.71 25.26 55.02
CA LEU A 19 -2.82 25.69 54.15
C LEU A 19 -2.39 26.75 53.14
N LEU A 20 -1.49 27.67 53.52
CA LEU A 20 -0.99 28.72 52.64
C LEU A 20 0.00 28.16 51.59
N LEU A 21 0.86 27.22 51.97
CA LEU A 21 1.71 26.48 51.04
C LEU A 21 0.90 25.62 50.04
N ALA A 22 -0.20 25.02 50.50
CA ALA A 22 -1.11 24.27 49.63
C ALA A 22 -1.88 25.19 48.68
N LEU A 23 -2.27 26.39 49.12
CA LEU A 23 -2.93 27.37 48.25
C LEU A 23 -1.98 27.90 47.16
N GLU A 24 -0.69 28.08 47.48
CA GLU A 24 0.33 28.48 46.50
C GLU A 24 0.64 27.37 45.48
N ALA A 25 0.65 26.10 45.92
CA ALA A 25 0.82 24.94 45.05
C ALA A 25 -0.36 24.66 44.11
N LEU A 26 -1.55 25.18 44.43
CA LEU A 26 -2.77 25.10 43.59
C LEU A 26 -3.00 26.35 42.73
N THR A 27 -2.17 27.39 42.84
CA THR A 27 -2.16 28.45 41.84
C THR A 27 -1.26 28.02 40.69
N PRO A 28 -1.78 27.81 39.46
CA PRO A 28 -0.92 27.58 38.33
C PRO A 28 -0.01 28.80 38.19
N SER A 29 1.30 28.60 38.32
CA SER A 29 2.28 29.64 38.00
C SER A 29 1.94 30.17 36.61
N LYS A 30 1.97 31.48 36.43
CA LYS A 30 1.57 32.20 35.20
C LYS A 30 2.21 31.66 33.89
N SER A 31 3.21 30.77 33.99
CA SER A 31 3.83 30.02 32.91
C SER A 31 2.90 29.00 32.23
N TRP A 32 2.03 28.28 32.94
CA TRP A 32 1.19 27.23 32.35
C TRP A 32 0.13 27.77 31.40
N VAL A 33 -0.38 28.97 31.67
CA VAL A 33 -1.36 29.65 30.83
C VAL A 33 -0.80 29.99 29.44
N ALA A 34 0.52 30.16 29.29
CA ALA A 34 1.18 30.41 28.01
C ALA A 34 1.65 29.12 27.31
N VAL A 35 2.00 28.07 28.08
CA VAL A 35 2.52 26.80 27.54
C VAL A 35 1.39 25.91 26.98
N PHE A 36 0.22 25.88 27.63
CA PHE A 36 -0.92 25.08 27.18
C PHE A 36 -1.42 25.45 25.77
N PRO A 37 -1.66 26.73 25.43
CA PRO A 37 -2.07 27.13 24.08
C PRO A 37 -1.04 26.78 23.01
N ALA A 38 0.26 26.86 23.33
CA ALA A 38 1.33 26.52 22.40
C ALA A 38 1.38 25.02 22.10
N ILE A 39 1.27 24.17 23.13
CA ILE A 39 1.22 22.70 22.97
C ILE A 39 -0.07 22.29 22.21
N ALA A 40 -1.21 22.89 22.56
CA ALA A 40 -2.47 22.64 21.86
C ALA A 40 -2.39 23.05 20.38
N GLY A 41 -1.74 24.18 20.07
CA GLY A 41 -1.50 24.63 18.70
C GLY A 41 -0.62 23.67 17.90
N ILE A 42 0.48 23.17 18.48
CA ILE A 42 1.36 22.18 17.83
C ILE A 42 0.61 20.87 17.59
N ALA A 43 -0.15 20.37 18.58
CA ALA A 43 -0.95 19.16 18.43
C ALA A 43 -2.01 19.30 17.33
N ALA A 44 -2.65 20.47 17.22
CA ALA A 44 -3.60 20.76 16.15
C ALA A 44 -2.93 20.74 14.76
N ILE A 45 -1.73 21.32 14.63
CA ILE A 45 -0.96 21.32 13.37
C ILE A 45 -0.57 19.89 12.96
N ILE A 46 -0.08 19.09 13.91
CA ILE A 46 0.27 17.68 13.67
C ILE A 46 -0.98 16.89 13.27
N GLY A 47 -2.10 17.08 13.98
CA GLY A 47 -3.38 16.47 13.64
C GLY A 47 -3.84 16.83 12.23
N LEU A 48 -3.73 18.10 11.84
CA LEU A 48 -4.08 18.59 10.50
C LEU A 48 -3.17 17.99 9.42
N ALA A 49 -1.87 17.84 9.71
CA ALA A 49 -0.90 17.23 8.80
C ALA A 49 -1.17 15.73 8.59
N ILE A 50 -1.49 14.99 9.66
CA ILE A 50 -1.90 13.58 9.59
C ILE A 50 -3.20 13.45 8.81
N TRP A 51 -4.20 14.29 9.10
CA TRP A 51 -5.48 14.31 8.40
C TRP A 51 -5.32 14.64 6.91
N LYS A 52 -4.49 15.62 6.56
CA LYS A 52 -4.17 15.96 5.15
C LYS A 52 -3.49 14.79 4.45
N ARG A 53 -2.54 14.10 5.10
CA ARG A 53 -1.88 12.89 4.55
C ARG A 53 -2.88 11.76 4.31
N THR A 54 -3.80 11.52 5.25
CA THR A 54 -4.81 10.45 5.08
C THR A 54 -5.84 10.81 4.01
N LEU A 55 -6.25 12.07 3.89
CA LEU A 55 -7.12 12.53 2.80
C LEU A 55 -6.45 12.42 1.44
N ILE A 56 -5.19 12.83 1.31
CA ILE A 56 -4.43 12.70 0.06
C ILE A 56 -4.30 11.22 -0.31
N LYS A 57 -3.97 10.34 0.65
CA LYS A 57 -3.94 8.89 0.42
C LYS A 57 -5.31 8.35 -0.04
N ARG A 58 -6.41 8.72 0.65
CA ARG A 58 -7.78 8.30 0.29
C ARG A 58 -8.22 8.84 -1.07
N TRP A 59 -7.85 10.08 -1.40
CA TRP A 59 -8.11 10.70 -2.70
C TRP A 59 -7.31 10.01 -3.81
N TRP A 60 -6.03 9.71 -3.57
CA TRP A 60 -5.21 8.92 -4.48
C TRP A 60 -5.76 7.51 -4.70
N ILE A 61 -6.25 6.84 -3.67
CA ILE A 61 -6.90 5.52 -3.79
C ILE A 61 -8.17 5.63 -4.64
N ARG A 62 -9.02 6.63 -4.41
CA ARG A 62 -10.24 6.84 -5.22
C ARG A 62 -9.93 7.12 -6.68
N LEU A 63 -8.95 7.98 -6.96
CA LEU A 63 -8.54 8.26 -8.34
C LEU A 63 -7.91 7.04 -9.02
N ARG A 64 -7.11 6.26 -8.29
CA ARG A 64 -6.53 5.00 -8.80
C ARG A 64 -7.63 4.01 -9.20
N ASN A 65 -8.68 3.88 -8.39
CA ASN A 65 -9.80 2.99 -8.67
C ASN A 65 -10.66 3.45 -9.86
N GLN A 66 -10.76 4.75 -10.12
CA GLN A 66 -11.47 5.26 -11.29
C GLN A 66 -10.69 5.07 -12.60
N ASN A 67 -9.37 5.25 -12.57
CA ASN A 67 -8.51 5.17 -13.77
C ASN A 67 -8.00 3.75 -14.10
N THR A 68 -8.24 2.75 -13.26
CA THR A 68 -7.80 1.36 -13.52
C THR A 68 -8.73 0.60 -14.47
N GLY A 69 -10.01 0.99 -14.57
CA GLY A 69 -11.00 0.27 -15.38
C GLY A 69 -10.87 0.48 -16.90
N GLN A 70 -10.72 1.72 -17.37
CA GLN A 70 -10.70 2.04 -18.80
C GLN A 70 -9.47 1.47 -19.56
N PRO A 71 -8.22 1.71 -19.13
CA PRO A 71 -7.05 1.19 -19.83
C PRO A 71 -6.89 -0.33 -19.72
N ALA A 72 -7.56 -0.99 -18.78
CA ALA A 72 -7.59 -2.44 -18.70
C ALA A 72 -8.55 -3.05 -19.73
N VAL A 73 -9.73 -2.46 -19.92
CA VAL A 73 -10.74 -2.96 -20.87
C VAL A 73 -10.24 -2.89 -22.31
N GLU A 74 -9.66 -1.77 -22.73
CA GLU A 74 -9.13 -1.60 -24.10
C GLU A 74 -7.96 -2.57 -24.39
N ARG A 75 -7.03 -2.73 -23.45
CA ARG A 75 -5.94 -3.71 -23.58
C ARG A 75 -6.46 -5.14 -23.71
N ASN A 76 -7.52 -5.47 -22.98
CA ASN A 76 -8.11 -6.81 -23.06
C ASN A 76 -8.78 -7.05 -24.40
N LEU A 77 -9.51 -6.07 -24.94
CA LEU A 77 -10.13 -6.17 -26.27
C LEU A 77 -9.08 -6.35 -27.36
N ALA A 78 -7.99 -5.58 -27.33
CA ALA A 78 -6.88 -5.74 -28.28
C ALA A 78 -6.25 -7.14 -28.21
N VAL A 79 -6.09 -7.71 -27.01
CA VAL A 79 -5.58 -9.09 -26.86
C VAL A 79 -6.54 -10.12 -27.47
N TYR A 80 -7.85 -9.97 -27.26
CA TYR A 80 -8.84 -10.87 -27.87
C TYR A 80 -8.86 -10.74 -29.40
N GLU A 81 -8.74 -9.54 -29.95
CA GLU A 81 -8.64 -9.30 -31.39
C GLU A 81 -7.39 -9.95 -32.00
N ILE A 82 -6.23 -9.81 -31.35
CA ILE A 82 -4.98 -10.45 -31.77
C ILE A 82 -5.11 -11.98 -31.71
N GLN A 83 -5.74 -12.53 -30.66
CA GLN A 83 -5.95 -13.96 -30.52
C GLN A 83 -6.85 -14.52 -31.62
N GLU A 84 -7.93 -13.83 -31.95
CA GLU A 84 -8.84 -14.27 -33.02
C GLU A 84 -8.16 -14.17 -34.39
N GLN A 85 -7.36 -13.12 -34.64
CA GLN A 85 -6.57 -12.99 -35.86
C GLN A 85 -5.51 -14.09 -36.02
N ARG A 86 -4.90 -14.54 -34.92
CA ARG A 86 -3.87 -15.60 -34.93
C ARG A 86 -4.45 -17.01 -34.85
N ARG A 87 -5.78 -17.17 -34.84
CA ARG A 87 -6.44 -18.47 -34.73
C ARG A 87 -6.20 -19.30 -35.98
N LYS A 88 -5.67 -20.52 -35.81
CA LYS A 88 -5.46 -21.48 -36.90
C LYS A 88 -6.44 -22.65 -36.77
N PRO A 89 -6.86 -23.29 -37.88
CA PRO A 89 -7.61 -24.54 -37.83
C PRO A 89 -6.76 -25.67 -37.23
N LEU A 90 -7.43 -26.70 -36.69
CA LEU A 90 -6.75 -27.83 -36.04
C LEU A 90 -5.75 -28.55 -36.97
N SER A 91 -6.06 -28.61 -38.28
CA SER A 91 -5.20 -29.21 -39.31
C SER A 91 -3.82 -28.56 -39.37
N ASP A 92 -3.74 -27.25 -39.17
CA ASP A 92 -2.49 -26.51 -39.29
C ASP A 92 -1.56 -26.82 -38.12
N TYR A 93 -2.12 -27.04 -36.93
CA TYR A 93 -1.32 -27.49 -35.77
C TYR A 93 -0.71 -28.88 -35.99
N ILE A 94 -1.43 -29.80 -36.66
CA ILE A 94 -0.88 -31.13 -37.00
C ILE A 94 0.30 -30.99 -37.95
N ASN A 95 0.15 -30.15 -38.98
CA ASN A 95 1.24 -29.88 -39.92
C ASN A 95 2.43 -29.18 -39.23
N MET A 96 2.18 -28.22 -38.34
CA MET A 96 3.21 -27.55 -37.54
C MET A 96 3.95 -28.48 -36.59
N THR A 97 3.31 -29.53 -36.07
CA THR A 97 4.00 -30.53 -35.25
C THR A 97 4.87 -31.48 -36.08
N ASN A 98 4.49 -31.70 -37.34
CA ASN A 98 5.24 -32.53 -38.28
C ASN A 98 6.40 -31.77 -38.94
N GLU A 99 6.25 -30.45 -39.13
CA GLU A 99 7.34 -29.55 -39.49
C GLU A 99 8.23 -29.32 -38.25
N ASN A 100 9.55 -29.51 -38.41
CA ASN A 100 10.50 -29.43 -37.29
C ASN A 100 10.28 -28.19 -36.39
N MET A 101 10.55 -28.32 -35.08
CA MET A 101 10.40 -27.35 -33.97
C MET A 101 10.86 -25.89 -34.23
N LYS A 102 11.51 -25.61 -35.37
CA LYS A 102 11.92 -24.28 -35.83
C LYS A 102 10.74 -23.31 -35.95
N THR A 103 9.58 -23.76 -36.44
CA THR A 103 8.40 -22.88 -36.60
C THR A 103 7.86 -22.42 -35.25
N ILE A 104 7.72 -23.35 -34.29
CA ILE A 104 7.30 -23.04 -32.92
C ILE A 104 8.31 -22.13 -32.23
N HIS A 105 9.61 -22.34 -32.46
CA HIS A 105 10.66 -21.49 -31.89
C HIS A 105 10.58 -20.06 -32.40
N ALA A 106 10.36 -19.86 -33.70
CA ALA A 106 10.18 -18.53 -34.27
C ALA A 106 8.94 -17.84 -33.70
N GLU A 107 7.81 -18.54 -33.60
CA GLU A 107 6.58 -18.01 -32.97
C GLU A 107 6.82 -17.62 -31.49
N TYR A 108 7.61 -18.40 -30.75
CA TYR A 108 7.98 -18.07 -29.37
C TYR A 108 8.84 -16.80 -29.30
N GLN A 109 9.83 -16.65 -30.18
CA GLN A 109 10.68 -15.46 -30.24
C GLN A 109 9.89 -14.18 -30.55
N GLU A 110 8.82 -14.27 -31.36
CA GLU A 110 7.93 -13.12 -31.58
C GLU A 110 7.27 -12.65 -30.28
N LEU A 111 6.95 -13.54 -29.34
CA LEU A 111 6.32 -13.15 -28.06
C LEU A 111 7.23 -12.28 -27.21
N GLU A 112 8.55 -12.44 -27.31
CA GLU A 112 9.51 -11.58 -26.61
C GLU A 112 9.41 -10.11 -27.06
N THR A 113 9.00 -9.87 -28.31
CA THR A 113 8.79 -8.51 -28.85
C THR A 113 7.51 -7.85 -28.33
N ILE A 114 6.52 -8.66 -27.91
CA ILE A 114 5.22 -8.22 -27.40
C ILE A 114 5.24 -8.11 -25.88
N SER A 115 6.22 -8.74 -25.22
CA SER A 115 6.38 -8.70 -23.77
C SER A 115 6.41 -7.23 -23.32
N PRO A 116 5.51 -6.81 -22.42
CA PRO A 116 5.49 -5.43 -21.97
C PRO A 116 6.85 -5.11 -21.35
N GLN A 117 7.47 -4.02 -21.81
CA GLN A 117 8.69 -3.50 -21.19
C GLN A 117 8.37 -3.19 -19.73
N TYR A 118 8.82 -4.05 -18.83
CA TYR A 118 8.75 -3.80 -17.40
C TYR A 118 9.50 -2.50 -17.12
N ARG A 119 8.83 -1.49 -16.54
CA ARG A 119 9.58 -0.32 -16.07
C ARG A 119 10.60 -0.77 -15.05
N GLN A 120 11.83 -0.31 -15.22
CA GLN A 120 12.99 -0.64 -14.38
C GLN A 120 12.72 -0.41 -12.87
N SER A 121 11.80 0.52 -12.53
CA SER A 121 11.32 0.77 -11.18
C SER A 121 10.61 -0.41 -10.49
N SER A 122 10.16 -1.42 -11.25
CA SER A 122 9.54 -2.64 -10.69
C SER A 122 10.56 -3.61 -10.09
N TYR A 123 11.82 -3.53 -10.51
CA TYR A 123 12.95 -4.33 -10.02
C TYR A 123 13.65 -3.69 -8.81
N GLU A 124 13.54 -2.37 -8.65
CA GLU A 124 14.13 -1.58 -7.55
C GLU A 124 13.07 -1.20 -6.50
N SER A 125 12.08 -2.07 -6.27
CA SER A 125 10.98 -1.77 -5.36
C SER A 125 11.31 -2.12 -3.91
N GLU A 126 10.70 -1.38 -2.99
CA GLU A 126 10.60 -1.73 -1.56
C GLU A 126 10.07 -3.14 -1.31
N TYR A 127 9.50 -3.79 -2.35
CA TYR A 127 8.93 -5.11 -2.30
C TYR A 127 9.86 -6.25 -2.74
N ALA A 128 11.14 -5.97 -2.99
CA ALA A 128 12.10 -6.98 -3.44
C ALA A 128 12.18 -8.21 -2.50
N SER A 129 12.08 -8.00 -1.19
CA SER A 129 12.08 -9.07 -0.18
C SER A 129 10.81 -9.94 -0.19
N PHE A 130 9.74 -9.52 -0.87
CA PHE A 130 8.51 -10.30 -1.04
C PHE A 130 8.53 -11.09 -2.37
N ASN A 131 9.55 -10.90 -3.21
CA ASN A 131 9.73 -11.62 -4.47
C ASN A 131 10.71 -12.78 -4.30
N ARG A 132 10.33 -13.96 -4.79
CA ARG A 132 11.23 -15.12 -4.84
C ARG A 132 12.37 -14.91 -5.84
N TYR A 133 12.05 -14.28 -6.97
CA TYR A 133 13.00 -13.96 -8.03
C TYR A 133 12.91 -12.49 -8.37
N ASN A 134 14.03 -11.78 -8.29
CA ASN A 134 14.06 -10.33 -8.55
C ASN A 134 13.65 -10.02 -9.98
N ASN A 135 14.00 -10.86 -10.95
CA ASN A 135 13.66 -10.68 -12.37
C ASN A 135 12.20 -11.08 -12.72
N ILE A 136 11.42 -11.58 -11.75
CA ILE A 136 10.00 -11.94 -11.93
C ILE A 136 9.17 -11.22 -10.84
N PRO A 137 9.11 -9.88 -10.85
CA PRO A 137 8.18 -9.16 -9.97
C PRO A 137 6.74 -9.42 -10.44
N ALA A 138 5.76 -9.27 -9.53
CA ALA A 138 4.39 -9.15 -10.02
C ALA A 138 4.30 -7.97 -10.98
N ARG A 139 3.45 -8.09 -12.00
CA ARG A 139 3.17 -7.00 -12.94
C ARG A 139 2.92 -5.72 -12.16
N GLU A 140 3.43 -4.61 -12.66
CA GLU A 140 3.59 -3.37 -11.91
C GLU A 140 2.40 -3.09 -10.99
N LEU A 141 2.62 -2.69 -9.74
CA LEU A 141 1.56 -2.48 -8.74
C LEU A 141 0.33 -1.77 -9.32
N TRP A 142 0.52 -0.73 -10.13
CA TRP A 142 -0.56 0.05 -10.76
C TRP A 142 -1.32 -0.67 -11.89
N SER A 143 -0.94 -1.88 -12.21
CA SER A 143 -1.54 -2.71 -13.25
C SER A 143 -2.84 -3.34 -12.76
N ALA A 144 -3.83 -3.38 -13.64
CA ALA A 144 -5.18 -3.83 -13.30
C ALA A 144 -5.31 -5.34 -13.03
N THR A 145 -4.25 -6.14 -13.21
CA THR A 145 -4.25 -7.56 -12.79
C THR A 145 -3.47 -7.80 -11.51
N ALA A 146 -2.77 -6.81 -10.97
CA ALA A 146 -2.00 -7.02 -9.75
C ALA A 146 -2.99 -7.31 -8.62
N VAL A 147 -2.81 -8.46 -7.96
CA VAL A 147 -3.60 -8.81 -6.78
C VAL A 147 -3.13 -7.95 -5.62
N ARG A 148 -4.08 -7.39 -4.86
CA ARG A 148 -3.80 -6.44 -3.78
C ARG A 148 -4.45 -6.89 -2.50
N LEU A 149 -3.66 -6.96 -1.43
CA LEU A 149 -4.17 -7.28 -0.11
C LEU A 149 -4.80 -6.05 0.52
N THR A 150 -6.02 -6.20 1.03
CA THR A 150 -6.74 -5.12 1.71
C THR A 150 -6.86 -5.42 3.20
N ASP A 151 -6.16 -4.64 4.02
CA ASP A 151 -6.28 -4.67 5.48
C ASP A 151 -5.96 -3.28 6.07
N LEU A 152 -6.75 -2.86 7.06
CA LEU A 152 -6.58 -1.58 7.77
C LEU A 152 -5.30 -1.53 8.62
N HIS A 153 -4.75 -2.68 9.01
CA HIS A 153 -3.57 -2.77 9.88
C HIS A 153 -2.25 -2.96 9.13
N ARG A 154 -2.30 -3.21 7.81
CA ARG A 154 -1.10 -3.44 7.00
C ARG A 154 -0.42 -2.15 6.54
N THR A 155 0.90 -2.21 6.43
CA THR A 155 1.75 -1.14 5.90
C THR A 155 1.94 -1.23 4.39
N TYR A 156 1.68 -2.39 3.78
CA TYR A 156 1.78 -2.67 2.36
C TYR A 156 0.57 -3.47 1.85
N ASP A 157 0.30 -3.40 0.55
CA ASP A 157 -0.78 -4.12 -0.14
C ASP A 157 -0.28 -5.09 -1.22
N TYR A 158 1.04 -5.36 -1.23
CA TYR A 158 1.71 -6.16 -2.25
C TYR A 158 1.73 -7.64 -1.93
N ILE A 159 1.44 -8.45 -2.95
CA ILE A 159 1.81 -9.87 -3.04
C ILE A 159 2.23 -10.15 -4.49
N ASN A 160 3.20 -11.05 -4.69
CA ASN A 160 3.59 -11.43 -6.06
C ASN A 160 2.56 -12.40 -6.67
N ALA A 161 1.45 -11.81 -7.12
CA ALA A 161 0.35 -12.50 -7.77
C ALA A 161 -0.37 -11.61 -8.79
N ASN A 162 -0.87 -12.22 -9.86
CA ASN A 162 -1.62 -11.56 -10.92
C ASN A 162 -2.86 -12.35 -11.31
N GLU A 163 -3.97 -11.65 -11.51
CA GLU A 163 -5.16 -12.20 -12.16
C GLU A 163 -4.86 -12.48 -13.64
N ILE A 164 -5.28 -13.67 -14.09
CA ILE A 164 -5.17 -14.12 -15.47
C ILE A 164 -6.57 -14.43 -15.98
N HIS A 165 -6.86 -13.95 -17.18
CA HIS A 165 -8.12 -14.22 -17.85
C HIS A 165 -8.15 -15.64 -18.38
N GLY A 166 -9.27 -16.32 -18.18
CA GLY A 166 -9.53 -17.63 -18.75
C GLY A 166 -10.36 -17.51 -20.03
N LEU A 167 -10.49 -18.61 -20.75
CA LEU A 167 -11.38 -18.69 -21.91
C LEU A 167 -12.84 -18.43 -21.46
N GLY A 168 -13.42 -17.33 -21.92
CA GLY A 168 -14.81 -16.94 -21.65
C GLY A 168 -15.07 -16.33 -20.27
N SER A 169 -14.04 -16.00 -19.47
CA SER A 169 -14.24 -15.34 -18.18
C SER A 169 -13.03 -14.48 -17.80
N LYS A 170 -13.30 -13.21 -17.46
CA LYS A 170 -12.30 -12.30 -16.87
C LYS A 170 -11.92 -12.81 -15.47
N ASN A 171 -10.66 -12.63 -15.10
CA ASN A 171 -10.07 -12.94 -13.80
C ASN A 171 -10.36 -14.36 -13.29
N ARG A 172 -10.26 -15.36 -14.18
CA ARG A 172 -10.57 -16.74 -13.81
C ARG A 172 -9.51 -17.34 -12.89
N TYR A 173 -8.26 -16.96 -13.07
CA TYR A 173 -7.13 -17.57 -12.37
C TYR A 173 -6.29 -16.50 -11.69
N ILE A 174 -5.61 -16.88 -10.62
CA ILE A 174 -4.55 -16.08 -10.02
C ILE A 174 -3.25 -16.85 -10.17
N ALA A 175 -2.32 -16.33 -10.96
CA ALA A 175 -0.96 -16.83 -11.01
C ALA A 175 -0.14 -16.12 -9.93
N CYS A 176 0.48 -16.90 -9.05
CA CYS A 176 1.30 -16.39 -7.95
C CYS A 176 2.61 -17.17 -7.87
N GLN A 177 3.62 -16.55 -7.26
CA GLN A 177 4.84 -17.27 -6.89
C GLN A 177 4.55 -18.27 -5.76
N GLY A 178 5.40 -19.30 -5.63
CA GLY A 178 5.38 -20.13 -4.42
C GLY A 178 5.73 -19.29 -3.18
N PRO A 179 4.93 -19.33 -2.10
CA PRO A 179 5.08 -18.44 -0.95
C PRO A 179 6.46 -18.60 -0.29
N LEU A 180 7.00 -17.48 0.18
CA LEU A 180 8.22 -17.43 0.98
C LEU A 180 7.84 -17.55 2.47
N ALA A 181 8.83 -17.78 3.33
CA ALA A 181 8.60 -17.83 4.77
C ALA A 181 7.95 -16.52 5.28
N ASN A 182 8.38 -15.37 4.75
CA ASN A 182 7.87 -14.05 5.10
C ASN A 182 6.62 -13.61 4.32
N THR A 183 6.11 -14.42 3.37
CA THR A 183 4.87 -14.14 2.62
C THR A 183 3.82 -15.23 2.75
N CYS A 184 3.98 -16.15 3.71
CA CYS A 184 3.06 -17.26 3.90
C CYS A 184 1.68 -16.77 4.38
N GLU A 185 1.66 -15.82 5.33
CA GLU A 185 0.42 -15.20 5.80
C GLU A 185 -0.26 -14.39 4.67
N ASP A 186 0.51 -13.59 3.94
CA ASP A 186 0.04 -12.84 2.76
C ASP A 186 -0.64 -13.75 1.73
N PHE A 187 -0.08 -14.95 1.50
CA PHE A 187 -0.64 -15.94 0.58
C PHE A 187 -2.00 -16.48 1.06
N TRP A 188 -2.14 -16.77 2.35
CA TRP A 188 -3.43 -17.22 2.89
C TRP A 188 -4.47 -16.11 2.91
N ASP A 189 -4.06 -14.87 3.19
CA ASP A 189 -4.95 -13.72 3.11
C ASP A 189 -5.43 -13.44 1.68
N MET A 190 -4.56 -13.66 0.69
CA MET A 190 -4.97 -13.63 -0.72
C MET A 190 -6.07 -14.66 -0.99
N ILE A 191 -5.90 -15.90 -0.51
CA ILE A 191 -6.91 -16.96 -0.69
C ILE A 191 -8.23 -16.56 -0.03
N ILE A 192 -8.21 -15.97 1.16
CA ILE A 192 -9.44 -15.55 1.85
C ILE A 192 -10.14 -14.40 1.11
N GLN A 193 -9.38 -13.46 0.54
CA GLN A 193 -9.93 -12.28 -0.13
C GLN A 193 -10.42 -12.57 -1.56
N TYR A 194 -9.83 -13.56 -2.24
CA TYR A 194 -10.04 -13.81 -3.68
C TYR A 194 -10.53 -15.24 -4.01
N GLY A 195 -10.61 -16.15 -3.03
CA GLY A 195 -11.12 -17.52 -3.17
C GLY A 195 -12.60 -17.63 -2.89
#